data_AF-A0A1G0JA03-F1
#
_entry.id   AF-A0A1G0JA03-F1
#
_cell.length_a   1.000
_cell.length_b   1.000
_cell.length_c   1.000
_cell.angle_alpha   90.00
_cell.angle_beta   90.00
_cell.angle_gamma   90.00
#
_symmetry.space_group_name_H-M   'P 1'
#
loop_
_entity.id
_entity.type
_entity.pdbx_description
1 polymer ?
#
loop_
_entity_poly.entity_id
_entity_poly.type
_entity_poly.pdbx_seq_one_letter_code
_entity_poly.pdbx_strand_id
1 'polypeptide(L)'
;MRLPSLQNVLYVNAFFSTVCAVATFVATDLLVSHVLSVPPLVFQVLGVGLVAFALFVFMVARATPLSHTLVMSIFIADVLWLLATPVLLIVMAERIPSTGTVFIIEIAVVVAVLATLEWQGLRRLSAAQQ
;
A
#
# COMPACT_ATOMS: atom_id res chain seq x y z
N MET A 1 23.00 8.03 -6.45
CA MET A 1 21.88 7.35 -7.15
C MET A 1 20.89 8.40 -7.63
N ARG A 2 20.38 8.30 -8.87
CA ARG A 2 19.31 9.20 -9.34
C ARG A 2 17.98 8.67 -8.79
N LEU A 3 17.20 9.54 -8.15
CA LEU A 3 15.86 9.18 -7.67
C LEU A 3 14.92 8.97 -8.87
N PRO A 4 14.02 7.97 -8.82
CA PRO A 4 13.02 7.77 -9.86
C PRO A 4 12.09 8.98 -9.99
N SER A 5 11.41 9.10 -11.13
CA SER A 5 10.36 10.11 -11.29
C SER A 5 9.19 9.78 -10.37
N LEU A 6 8.52 10.81 -9.83
CA LEU A 6 7.35 10.64 -8.97
C LEU A 6 6.26 9.82 -9.68
N GLN A 7 6.08 10.03 -10.99
CA GLN A 7 5.13 9.28 -11.80
C GLN A 7 5.42 7.76 -11.82
N ASN A 8 6.70 7.37 -11.96
CA ASN A 8 7.08 5.96 -11.95
C ASN A 8 6.86 5.35 -10.56
N VAL A 9 7.13 6.09 -9.49
CA VAL A 9 6.86 5.64 -8.12
C VAL A 9 5.38 5.33 -7.93
N LEU A 10 4.50 6.22 -8.39
CA LEU A 10 3.05 6.01 -8.31
C LEU A 10 2.59 4.80 -9.15
N TYR A 11 3.17 4.56 -10.32
CA TYR A 11 2.86 3.34 -11.10
C TYR A 11 3.29 2.06 -10.37
N VAL A 12 4.48 2.07 -9.76
CA VAL A 12 4.94 0.94 -8.95
C VAL A 12 4.05 0.73 -7.74
N ASN A 13 3.60 1.80 -7.09
CA ASN A 13 2.66 1.73 -5.98
C ASN A 13 1.32 1.10 -6.42
N ALA A 14 0.69 1.63 -7.47
CA ALA A 14 -0.55 1.08 -8.02
C ALA A 14 -0.42 -0.41 -8.40
N PHE A 15 0.69 -0.79 -9.03
CA PHE A 15 0.96 -2.19 -9.37
C PHE A 15 1.10 -3.04 -8.10
N PHE A 16 1.89 -2.61 -7.13
CA PHE A 16 2.10 -3.32 -5.88
C PHE A 16 0.79 -3.48 -5.09
N SER A 17 -0.01 -2.43 -4.95
CA SER A 17 -1.34 -2.51 -4.31
C SER A 17 -2.27 -3.47 -5.05
N THR A 18 -2.20 -3.53 -6.39
CA THR A 18 -2.97 -4.50 -7.19
C THR A 18 -2.53 -5.94 -6.90
N VAL A 19 -1.22 -6.19 -6.82
CA VAL A 19 -0.68 -7.51 -6.45
C VAL A 19 -1.13 -7.90 -5.04
N CYS A 20 -1.09 -6.97 -4.08
CA CYS A 20 -1.60 -7.21 -2.72
C CYS A 20 -3.10 -7.50 -2.71
N ALA A 21 -3.90 -6.80 -3.53
CA ALA A 21 -5.34 -7.06 -3.64
C ALA A 21 -5.63 -8.45 -4.20
N VAL A 22 -4.96 -8.81 -5.30
CA VAL A 22 -5.08 -10.14 -5.91
C VAL A 22 -4.63 -11.22 -4.94
N ALA A 23 -3.49 -11.03 -4.28
CA ALA A 23 -2.99 -11.95 -3.26
C ALA A 23 -4.02 -12.12 -2.13
N THR A 24 -4.65 -11.03 -1.68
CA THR A 24 -5.70 -11.10 -0.64
C THR A 24 -6.89 -11.93 -1.09
N PHE A 25 -7.38 -11.76 -2.32
CA PHE A 25 -8.51 -12.55 -2.83
C PHE A 25 -8.15 -14.02 -3.09
N VAL A 26 -7.05 -14.30 -3.78
CA VAL A 26 -6.60 -15.66 -4.10
C VAL A 26 -6.24 -16.43 -2.83
N ALA A 27 -5.60 -15.75 -1.89
CA ALA A 27 -5.21 -16.35 -0.62
C ALA A 27 -6.39 -16.44 0.35
N THR A 28 -7.56 -15.83 0.10
CA THR A 28 -8.72 -16.00 1.00
C THR A 28 -9.09 -17.49 1.13
N ASP A 29 -9.09 -18.26 0.05
CA ASP A 29 -9.43 -19.69 0.10
C ASP A 29 -8.30 -20.55 0.74
N LEU A 30 -7.04 -20.15 0.57
CA LEU A 30 -5.87 -20.84 1.15
C LEU A 30 -5.57 -20.45 2.61
N LEU A 31 -5.82 -19.20 3.00
CA LEU A 31 -5.54 -18.64 4.33
C LEU A 31 -6.67 -18.93 5.33
N VAL A 32 -7.93 -18.90 4.89
CA VAL A 32 -9.10 -19.19 5.74
C VAL A 32 -9.12 -20.66 6.17
N SER A 33 -8.59 -21.58 5.35
CA SER A 33 -8.59 -23.00 5.68
C SER A 33 -7.45 -23.43 6.62
N HIS A 34 -6.32 -22.70 6.70
CA HIS A 34 -5.12 -23.19 7.39
C HIS A 34 -4.30 -22.15 8.19
N VAL A 35 -4.53 -20.84 8.05
CA VAL A 35 -3.53 -19.84 8.47
C VAL A 35 -4.09 -18.75 9.39
N LEU A 36 -5.34 -18.32 9.24
CA LEU A 36 -5.87 -17.17 9.98
C LEU A 36 -7.29 -17.43 10.51
N SER A 37 -7.48 -17.36 11.83
CA SER A 37 -8.80 -17.31 12.49
C SER A 37 -9.46 -15.93 12.31
N VAL A 38 -9.29 -15.33 11.13
CA VAL A 38 -9.75 -13.98 10.80
C VAL A 38 -10.99 -14.10 9.89
N PRO A 39 -12.07 -13.34 10.17
CA PRO A 39 -13.30 -13.45 9.38
C PRO A 39 -13.05 -13.18 7.89
N PRO A 40 -13.62 -13.98 6.96
CA PRO A 40 -13.46 -13.78 5.51
C PRO A 40 -13.81 -12.37 5.04
N LEU A 41 -14.78 -11.72 5.71
CA LEU A 41 -15.20 -10.35 5.43
C LEU A 41 -14.04 -9.35 5.53
N VAL A 42 -13.09 -9.55 6.46
CA VAL A 42 -11.93 -8.65 6.63
C VAL A 42 -11.05 -8.67 5.38
N PHE A 43 -10.76 -9.85 4.84
CA PHE A 43 -9.98 -9.98 3.61
C PHE A 43 -10.70 -9.42 2.40
N GLN A 44 -12.02 -9.62 2.31
CA GLN A 44 -12.81 -9.04 1.22
C GLN A 44 -12.81 -7.51 1.25
N VAL A 45 -13.03 -6.91 2.42
CA VAL A 45 -12.99 -5.45 2.59
C VAL A 45 -11.60 -4.89 2.28
N LEU A 46 -10.54 -5.55 2.78
CA LEU A 46 -9.16 -5.17 2.47
C LEU A 46 -8.87 -5.26 0.97
N GLY A 47 -9.23 -6.37 0.32
CA GLY A 47 -9.03 -6.57 -1.10
C GLY A 47 -9.73 -5.51 -1.94
N VAL A 48 -11.01 -5.22 -1.66
CA VAL A 48 -11.77 -4.17 -2.35
C VAL A 48 -11.14 -2.80 -2.12
N GLY A 49 -10.74 -2.49 -0.87
CA GLY A 49 -10.05 -1.25 -0.54
C GLY A 49 -8.74 -1.08 -1.31
N LEU A 50 -7.94 -2.14 -1.41
CA LEU A 50 -6.69 -2.15 -2.16
C LEU A 50 -6.91 -1.99 -3.67
N VAL A 51 -7.95 -2.60 -4.25
CA VAL A 51 -8.32 -2.37 -5.66
C VAL A 51 -8.70 -0.90 -5.87
N ALA A 52 -9.57 -0.35 -5.02
CA ALA A 52 -9.98 1.05 -5.12
C ALA A 52 -8.79 2.01 -4.99
N PHE A 53 -7.90 1.76 -4.04
CA PHE A 53 -6.67 2.52 -3.85
C PHE A 53 -5.74 2.40 -5.07
N ALA A 54 -5.48 1.20 -5.57
CA ALA A 54 -4.64 0.97 -6.75
C ALA A 54 -5.16 1.72 -7.99
N LEU A 55 -6.48 1.66 -8.22
CA LEU A 55 -7.13 2.40 -9.32
C LEU A 55 -6.97 3.90 -9.14
N PHE A 56 -7.16 4.42 -7.93
CA PHE A 56 -6.97 5.83 -7.62
C PHE A 56 -5.52 6.27 -7.90
N VAL A 57 -4.54 5.55 -7.37
CA VAL A 57 -3.11 5.84 -7.58
C VAL A 57 -2.77 5.80 -9.06
N PHE A 58 -3.26 4.81 -9.81
CA PHE A 58 -3.04 4.70 -11.25
C PHE A 58 -3.63 5.88 -12.02
N MET A 59 -4.85 6.32 -11.69
CA MET A 59 -5.45 7.50 -12.30
C MET A 59 -4.64 8.77 -12.03
N VAL A 60 -4.17 8.96 -10.79
CA VAL A 60 -3.30 10.09 -10.43
C VAL A 60 -1.97 10.02 -11.18
N ALA A 61 -1.36 8.83 -11.28
CA ALA A 61 -0.11 8.62 -12.01
C ALA A 61 -0.22 8.95 -13.50
N ARG A 62 -1.40 8.79 -14.12
CA ARG A 62 -1.64 9.13 -15.52
C ARG A 62 -1.79 10.63 -15.78
N ALA A 63 -2.04 11.43 -14.75
CA ALA A 63 -2.29 12.85 -14.92
C ALA A 63 -1.00 13.62 -15.27
N THR A 64 -1.11 14.53 -16.23
CA THR A 64 -0.05 15.49 -16.59
C THR A 64 -0.65 16.88 -16.70
N PRO A 65 -0.27 17.85 -15.83
CA PRO A 65 0.68 17.73 -14.72
C PRO A 65 0.14 16.92 -13.52
N LEU A 66 1.04 16.41 -12.68
CA LEU A 66 0.66 15.76 -11.43
C LEU A 66 0.06 16.77 -10.44
N SER A 67 -1.03 16.40 -9.79
CA SER A 67 -1.65 17.21 -8.73
C SER A 67 -0.96 16.96 -7.39
N HIS A 68 -0.37 18.01 -6.81
CA HIS A 68 0.27 17.93 -5.49
C HIS A 68 -0.69 17.40 -4.42
N THR A 69 -1.93 17.91 -4.38
CA THR A 69 -2.94 17.50 -3.39
C THR A 69 -3.29 16.01 -3.49
N LEU A 70 -3.45 15.49 -4.71
CA LEU A 70 -3.81 14.08 -4.90
C LEU A 70 -2.63 13.17 -4.55
N VAL A 71 -1.41 13.53 -4.95
CA VAL A 71 -0.22 12.76 -4.56
C VAL A 71 -0.01 12.79 -3.04
N MET A 72 -0.26 13.93 -2.38
CA MET A 72 -0.19 14.03 -0.92
C MET A 72 -1.21 13.11 -0.23
N SER A 73 -2.42 12.97 -0.78
CA SER A 73 -3.40 12.02 -0.22
C SER A 73 -2.97 10.56 -0.33
N ILE A 74 -2.27 10.19 -1.40
CA ILE A 74 -1.71 8.84 -1.60
C ILE A 74 -0.63 8.58 -0.53
N PHE A 75 0.32 9.51 -0.40
CA PHE A 75 1.37 9.45 0.61
C PHE A 75 0.80 9.30 2.03
N ILE A 76 -0.23 10.08 2.38
CA ILE A 76 -0.89 9.98 3.70
C ILE A 76 -1.52 8.60 3.88
N ALA A 77 -2.18 8.05 2.86
CA ALA A 77 -2.77 6.72 2.93
C ALA A 77 -1.71 5.63 3.16
N ASP A 78 -0.56 5.71 2.47
CA ASP A 78 0.55 4.77 2.67
C ASP A 78 1.18 4.87 4.05
N VAL A 79 1.35 6.09 4.58
CA VAL A 79 1.80 6.31 5.95
C VAL A 79 0.80 5.73 6.95
N LEU A 80 -0.50 5.93 6.75
CA LEU A 80 -1.53 5.35 7.61
C LEU A 80 -1.50 3.82 7.57
N TRP A 81 -1.31 3.21 6.39
CA TRP A 81 -1.13 1.76 6.27
C TRP A 81 0.10 1.26 7.04
N LEU A 82 1.23 1.95 6.88
CA LEU A 82 2.48 1.63 7.58
C LEU A 82 2.33 1.72 9.09
N LEU A 83 1.62 2.72 9.61
CA LEU A 83 1.35 2.89 11.04
C LEU A 83 0.30 1.91 11.58
N ALA A 84 -0.70 1.56 10.79
CA ALA A 84 -1.72 0.59 11.17
C ALA A 84 -1.15 -0.84 11.26
N THR A 85 -0.13 -1.16 10.47
CA THR A 85 0.50 -2.48 10.43
C THR A 85 1.03 -2.97 11.78
N PRO A 86 1.90 -2.25 12.51
CA PRO A 86 2.36 -2.68 13.83
C PRO A 86 1.22 -2.76 14.85
N VAL A 87 0.22 -1.88 14.77
CA VAL A 87 -0.97 -1.94 15.63
C VAL A 87 -1.73 -3.25 15.39
N LEU A 88 -1.95 -3.62 14.13
CA LEU A 88 -2.59 -4.88 13.75
C LEU A 88 -1.81 -6.09 14.30
N LEU A 89 -0.48 -6.10 14.11
CA LEU A 89 0.38 -7.20 14.55
C LEU A 89 0.38 -7.37 16.07
N ILE A 90 0.30 -6.27 16.84
CA ILE A 90 0.22 -6.32 18.30
C ILE A 90 -1.16 -6.81 18.75
N VAL A 91 -2.24 -6.25 18.19
CA VAL A 91 -3.62 -6.59 18.58
C VAL A 91 -3.99 -8.03 18.20
N MET A 92 -3.46 -8.53 17.09
CA MET A 92 -3.77 -9.86 16.56
C MET A 92 -2.60 -10.85 16.72
N ALA A 93 -1.64 -10.58 17.60
CA ALA A 93 -0.43 -11.38 17.77
C ALA A 93 -0.70 -12.87 18.01
N GLU A 94 -1.75 -13.20 18.78
CA GLU A 94 -2.14 -14.59 19.08
C GLU A 94 -2.88 -15.28 17.93
N ARG A 95 -3.36 -14.52 16.94
CA ARG A 95 -4.21 -15.01 15.82
C ARG A 95 -3.45 -15.07 14.50
N ILE A 96 -2.36 -14.33 14.37
CA ILE A 96 -1.53 -14.28 13.17
C ILE A 96 -0.32 -15.21 13.38
N PRO A 97 -0.15 -16.25 12.55
CA PRO A 97 1.02 -17.12 12.65
C PRO A 97 2.29 -16.38 12.22
N SER A 98 3.46 -16.87 12.65
CA SER A 98 4.76 -16.25 12.37
C SER A 98 5.02 -16.01 10.88
N THR A 99 4.59 -16.94 10.02
CA THR A 99 4.69 -16.80 8.55
C THR A 99 3.87 -15.62 8.03
N GLY A 100 2.65 -15.44 8.54
CA GLY A 100 1.80 -14.29 8.20
C GLY A 100 2.40 -12.98 8.68
N THR A 101 2.99 -12.96 9.87
CA THR A 101 3.70 -11.79 10.42
C THR A 101 4.87 -11.37 9.54
N VAL A 102 5.72 -12.30 9.10
CA VAL A 102 6.84 -12.00 8.19
C VAL A 102 6.33 -11.39 6.88
N PHE A 103 5.30 -11.98 6.29
CA PHE A 103 4.71 -11.49 5.04
C PHE A 103 4.15 -10.07 5.17
N ILE A 104 3.45 -9.77 6.27
CA ILE A 104 2.91 -8.43 6.56
C ILE A 104 4.06 -7.42 6.72
N ILE A 105 5.15 -7.80 7.39
CA ILE A 105 6.34 -6.93 7.56
C ILE A 105 7.01 -6.66 6.21
N GLU A 106 7.16 -7.66 5.34
CA GLU A 106 7.73 -7.47 4.00
C GLU A 106 6.92 -6.45 3.19
N ILE A 107 5.58 -6.56 3.21
CA ILE A 107 4.69 -5.58 2.57
C ILE A 107 4.90 -4.19 3.17
N ALA A 108 4.96 -4.07 4.50
CA ALA A 108 5.17 -2.79 5.17
C ALA A 108 6.50 -2.13 4.79
N VAL A 109 7.57 -2.92 4.63
CA VAL A 109 8.87 -2.43 4.15
C VAL A 109 8.76 -1.86 2.74
N VAL A 110 8.08 -2.56 1.82
CA VAL A 110 7.87 -2.06 0.46
C VAL A 110 7.07 -0.75 0.46
N VAL A 111 5.98 -0.68 1.23
CA VAL A 111 5.17 0.54 1.37
C VAL A 111 5.99 1.69 1.96
N ALA A 112 6.83 1.42 2.97
CA ALA A 112 7.70 2.45 3.56
C ALA A 112 8.71 3.02 2.54
N VAL A 113 9.27 2.16 1.67
CA VAL A 113 10.15 2.61 0.57
C VAL A 113 9.37 3.47 -0.41
N LEU A 114 8.17 3.06 -0.82
CA LEU A 114 7.32 3.82 -1.74
C LEU A 114 6.96 5.19 -1.15
N ALA A 115 6.43 5.24 0.08
CA ALA A 115 6.08 6.48 0.78
C ALA A 115 7.28 7.44 0.90
N THR A 116 8.48 6.91 1.13
CA THR A 116 9.71 7.71 1.18
C THR A 116 10.03 8.34 -0.18
N LEU A 117 9.90 7.57 -1.26
CA LEU A 117 10.13 8.06 -2.62
C LEU A 117 9.04 9.06 -3.05
N GLU A 118 7.79 8.83 -2.67
CA GLU A 118 6.68 9.76 -2.90
C GLU A 118 6.90 11.09 -2.21
N TRP A 119 7.30 11.07 -0.93
CA TRP A 119 7.64 12.28 -0.17
C TRP A 119 8.75 13.09 -0.83
N GLN A 120 9.81 12.41 -1.28
CA GLN A 120 10.91 13.07 -1.99
C GLN A 120 10.46 13.66 -3.33
N GLY A 121 9.58 12.96 -4.06
CA GLY A 121 8.97 13.46 -5.29
C GLY A 121 8.05 14.66 -5.06
N LEU A 122 7.21 14.61 -4.02
CA LEU A 122 6.31 15.69 -3.61
C LEU A 122 7.08 16.98 -3.32
N ARG A 123 8.15 16.91 -2.51
CA ARG A 123 8.98 18.08 -2.19
C ARG A 123 9.56 18.76 -3.42
N ARG A 124 9.91 17.98 -4.46
CA ARG A 124 10.40 18.52 -5.74
C ARG A 124 9.28 19.13 -6.57
N LEU A 125 8.10 18.51 -6.57
CA LEU A 125 6.92 19.03 -7.24
C LEU A 125 6.52 20.39 -6.64
N SER A 126 6.50 20.53 -5.31
CA SER A 126 6.21 21.81 -4.65
C SER A 126 7.24 22.88 -4.99
N ALA A 127 8.54 22.54 -5.02
CA ALA A 127 9.61 23.48 -5.36
C ALA A 127 9.59 23.94 -6.82
N ALA A 128 9.03 23.13 -7.74
CA ALA A 128 8.88 23.49 -9.15
C ALA A 128 7.59 24.28 -9.44
N GLN A 129 6.65 24.31 -8.50
CA GLN A 129 5.37 25.05 -8.59
C GLN A 129 5.43 26.43 -7.90
N GLN A 130 6.53 26.73 -7.20
CA GLN A 130 6.87 28.04 -6.65
C GLN A 130 7.66 28.85 -7.68
#